data_AF-A0A319EWA4-F1
#
_entry.id   AF-A0A319EWA4-F1
#
_cell.length_a   1.000
_cell.length_b   1.000
_cell.length_c   1.000
_cell.angle_alpha   90.00
_cell.angle_beta   90.00
_cell.angle_gamma   90.00
#
_symmetry.space_group_name_H-M   'P 1'
#
loop_
_entity.id
_entity.type
_entity.pdbx_description
1 polymer ?
#
loop_
_entity_poly.entity_id
_entity_poly.type
_entity_poly.pdbx_seq_one_letter_code
_entity_poly.pdbx_strand_id
1 'polypeptide(L)'
;MPQESGRNYSIPPSAIDKDSAPDPRHRPLDQSTILPPHSLSAFLNKIIDFRRTFKKTTTMTVTKTTPAGRQVNVLFVCLGNICRSPMAEGVFRNVASSHPLISEIDSAGTGAYHAGESPDSRTMSTLRRHNVTNYEHAARKVTKQDFLDFDYLLAMDKHNLRDLLDVRESVLVSMNKSAPASRGTKGTRAATAASLAASGEAGAKVAEVRLFGDFGAGGVLHERVGGGEVVQDPYYGGVNGFEEVYQQVVRFSKSFMDYLEKTQGSGSEN
;
A
#
# COMPACT_ATOMS: atom_id res chain seq x y z
N MET A 1 39.15 -54.67 -15.39
CA MET A 1 40.21 -54.54 -14.37
C MET A 1 41.21 -53.49 -14.84
N PRO A 2 41.73 -52.60 -13.98
CA PRO A 2 41.46 -52.37 -12.56
C PRO A 2 40.63 -51.07 -12.31
N GLN A 3 39.61 -51.09 -11.43
CA GLN A 3 39.58 -50.75 -9.98
C GLN A 3 39.70 -49.25 -9.68
N GLU A 4 38.60 -48.57 -9.33
CA GLU A 4 38.01 -48.37 -7.98
C GLU A 4 38.84 -47.48 -7.04
N SER A 5 38.24 -46.38 -6.56
CA SER A 5 38.11 -46.12 -5.11
C SER A 5 37.26 -44.88 -4.84
N GLY A 6 36.12 -45.11 -4.18
CA GLY A 6 35.27 -44.07 -3.63
C GLY A 6 35.88 -43.44 -2.38
N ARG A 7 35.60 -42.15 -2.17
CA ARG A 7 35.90 -41.46 -0.92
C ARG A 7 34.68 -41.52 0.00
N ASN A 8 34.72 -42.47 0.93
CA ASN A 8 33.91 -42.51 2.14
C ASN A 8 34.38 -41.40 3.10
N TYR A 9 33.46 -40.54 3.52
CA TYR A 9 33.66 -39.67 4.68
C TYR A 9 33.21 -40.40 5.94
N SER A 10 34.18 -40.93 6.68
CA SER A 10 33.98 -41.50 8.02
C SER A 10 33.82 -40.39 9.07
N ILE A 11 32.73 -40.51 9.83
CA ILE A 11 32.44 -39.73 11.05
C ILE A 11 33.19 -40.39 12.23
N PRO A 12 33.97 -39.68 13.05
CA PRO A 12 34.51 -40.24 14.28
C PRO A 12 33.48 -40.23 15.45
N PRO A 13 33.51 -41.23 16.35
CA PRO A 13 32.52 -41.38 17.42
C PRO A 13 32.92 -40.71 18.75
N SER A 14 31.88 -40.31 19.49
CA SER A 14 31.71 -40.24 20.95
C SER A 14 32.76 -39.55 21.84
N ALA A 15 32.29 -38.55 22.59
CA ALA A 15 32.70 -38.35 23.99
C ALA A 15 31.43 -38.10 24.84
N ILE A 16 31.10 -39.10 25.67
CA ILE A 16 30.14 -39.05 26.77
C ILE A 16 30.99 -39.18 28.04
N ASP A 17 30.92 -38.20 28.93
CA ASP A 17 31.18 -38.31 30.37
C ASP A 17 30.00 -37.55 31.02
N LYS A 18 29.04 -38.16 31.73
CA LYS A 18 29.08 -38.93 32.99
C LYS A 18 29.89 -38.25 34.10
N ASP A 19 29.21 -37.37 34.82
CA ASP A 19 29.33 -37.34 36.28
C ASP A 19 27.97 -37.00 36.91
N SER A 20 27.63 -37.76 37.95
CA SER A 20 26.36 -37.73 38.66
C SER A 20 26.59 -37.71 40.17
N ALA A 21 25.90 -36.76 40.82
CA ALA A 21 25.40 -36.77 42.21
C ALA A 21 26.35 -36.40 43.39
N PRO A 22 25.84 -36.00 44.59
CA PRO A 22 24.52 -35.46 44.97
C PRO A 22 24.54 -34.17 45.85
N ASP A 23 23.35 -33.60 46.04
CA ASP A 23 22.90 -32.49 46.92
C ASP A 23 23.15 -32.73 48.44
N PRO A 24 23.34 -31.69 49.29
CA PRO A 24 22.28 -31.39 50.27
C PRO A 24 22.24 -29.93 50.76
N ARG A 25 21.33 -29.10 50.26
CA ARG A 25 20.80 -27.93 51.01
C ARG A 25 19.30 -27.74 50.81
N HIS A 26 18.55 -28.67 51.38
CA HIS A 26 17.18 -28.45 51.83
C HIS A 26 17.12 -27.36 52.92
N ARG A 27 16.25 -26.35 52.71
CA ARG A 27 15.35 -25.80 53.74
C ARG A 27 14.25 -24.95 53.12
N PRO A 28 13.11 -24.74 53.81
CA PRO A 28 11.79 -25.02 53.26
C PRO A 28 11.06 -23.74 52.86
N LEU A 29 10.03 -23.90 52.03
CA LEU A 29 9.01 -22.89 51.81
C LEU A 29 8.15 -22.79 53.08
N ASP A 30 8.17 -21.63 53.72
CA ASP A 30 7.26 -21.25 54.81
C ASP A 30 5.86 -21.00 54.23
N GLN A 31 4.93 -21.89 54.56
CA GLN A 31 3.49 -21.68 54.43
C GLN A 31 2.96 -21.10 55.73
N SER A 32 2.90 -19.77 55.85
CA SER A 32 2.02 -19.13 56.84
C SER A 32 1.81 -17.64 56.54
N THR A 33 0.76 -17.30 55.81
CA THR A 33 -0.02 -16.08 56.06
C THR A 33 -1.39 -16.19 55.39
N ILE A 34 -2.30 -16.78 56.15
CA ILE A 34 -3.74 -16.75 55.91
C ILE A 34 -4.20 -15.30 56.16
N LEU A 35 -4.65 -14.60 55.13
CA LEU A 35 -5.37 -13.34 55.24
C LEU A 35 -6.90 -13.60 55.17
N PRO A 36 -7.71 -12.93 56.01
CA PRO A 36 -9.13 -13.23 56.16
C PRO A 36 -9.98 -12.76 54.96
N PRO A 37 -11.14 -13.38 54.72
CA PRO A 37 -12.04 -12.99 53.63
C PRO A 37 -12.84 -11.75 54.03
N HIS A 38 -12.46 -10.57 53.52
CA HIS A 38 -13.29 -9.38 53.62
C HIS A 38 -14.34 -9.37 52.51
N SER A 39 -15.53 -9.86 52.89
CA SER A 39 -16.87 -9.35 52.56
C SER A 39 -16.99 -8.44 51.33
N LEU A 40 -17.55 -9.03 50.28
CA LEU A 40 -17.98 -8.46 49.01
C LEU A 40 -19.21 -7.53 49.12
N SER A 41 -19.36 -6.79 50.21
CA SER A 41 -20.58 -6.01 50.52
C SER A 41 -20.41 -4.49 50.63
N ALA A 42 -19.19 -3.95 50.59
CA ALA A 42 -18.96 -2.53 50.90
C ALA A 42 -18.34 -1.70 49.76
N PHE A 43 -18.35 -2.20 48.52
CA PHE A 43 -17.87 -1.44 47.35
C PHE A 43 -18.95 -1.22 46.27
N LEU A 44 -20.23 -1.50 46.58
CA LEU A 44 -21.35 -1.33 45.65
C LEU A 44 -22.25 -0.12 45.95
N ASN A 45 -22.08 0.56 47.08
CA ASN A 45 -22.90 1.74 47.44
C ASN A 45 -22.22 3.11 47.23
N LYS A 46 -21.07 3.18 46.54
CA LYS A 46 -20.48 4.45 46.07
C LYS A 46 -20.66 4.72 44.57
N ILE A 47 -21.32 3.82 43.85
CA ILE A 47 -21.55 3.92 42.39
C ILE A 47 -22.99 4.38 42.06
N ILE A 48 -23.88 4.47 43.05
CA ILE A 48 -25.31 4.73 42.81
C ILE A 48 -25.72 6.21 42.98
N ASP A 49 -24.90 7.07 43.58
CA ASP A 49 -25.23 8.51 43.74
C ASP A 49 -24.47 9.47 42.80
N PHE A 50 -23.57 8.97 41.96
CA PHE A 50 -23.02 9.75 40.84
C PHE A 50 -23.82 9.52 39.55
N ARG A 51 -25.14 9.32 39.66
CA ARG A 51 -26.00 9.00 38.51
C ARG A 51 -27.22 9.91 38.37
N ARG A 52 -27.18 11.11 38.96
CA ARG A 52 -28.32 12.03 38.90
C ARG A 52 -28.04 13.50 38.58
N THR A 53 -26.82 13.86 38.18
CA THR A 53 -26.51 15.26 37.86
C THR A 53 -25.46 15.41 36.74
N PHE A 54 -25.71 14.87 35.55
CA PHE A 54 -25.14 15.40 34.30
C PHE A 54 -26.07 15.03 33.14
N LYS A 55 -27.17 15.77 33.02
CA LYS A 55 -27.98 15.81 31.81
C LYS A 55 -27.33 16.77 30.80
N LYS A 56 -27.42 16.38 29.53
CA LYS A 56 -27.00 17.08 28.29
C LYS A 56 -25.51 16.97 27.94
N THR A 57 -25.07 15.78 27.60
CA THR A 57 -24.07 15.63 26.54
C THR A 57 -24.83 15.51 25.23
N THR A 58 -24.84 16.62 24.48
CA THR A 58 -25.22 16.63 23.08
C THR A 58 -24.42 15.57 22.36
N THR A 59 -25.10 14.59 21.77
CA THR A 59 -24.51 13.69 20.77
C THR A 59 -24.04 14.56 19.62
N MET A 60 -22.76 14.94 19.63
CA MET A 60 -22.09 15.50 18.47
C MET A 60 -21.96 14.34 17.48
N THR A 61 -22.94 14.20 16.59
CA THR A 61 -22.67 13.62 15.27
C THR A 61 -21.53 14.42 14.70
N VAL A 62 -20.32 13.85 14.75
CA VAL A 62 -19.21 14.30 13.90
C VAL A 62 -19.68 13.99 12.49
N THR A 63 -20.40 14.94 11.88
CA THR A 63 -20.48 15.02 10.44
C THR A 63 -19.05 15.20 9.99
N LYS A 64 -18.42 14.10 9.55
CA LYS A 64 -17.19 14.15 8.78
C LYS A 64 -17.55 15.02 7.58
N THR A 65 -17.22 16.31 7.66
CA THR A 65 -17.32 17.22 6.52
C THR A 65 -16.41 16.60 5.47
N THR A 66 -17.00 15.90 4.51
CA THR A 66 -16.31 15.41 3.32
C THR A 66 -15.61 16.63 2.72
N PRO A 67 -14.27 16.67 2.68
CA PRO A 67 -13.57 17.69 1.92
C PRO A 67 -14.19 17.69 0.52
N ALA A 68 -14.54 18.87 0.02
CA ALA A 68 -15.19 19.05 -1.28
C ALA A 68 -14.25 18.77 -2.48
N GLY A 69 -13.31 17.84 -2.32
CA GLY A 69 -12.37 17.40 -3.33
C GLY A 69 -12.95 16.26 -4.17
N ARG A 70 -12.57 16.23 -5.45
CA ARG A 70 -12.96 15.14 -6.36
C ARG A 70 -12.27 13.85 -5.92
N GLN A 71 -13.03 12.76 -5.80
CA GLN A 71 -12.44 11.44 -5.58
C GLN A 71 -11.63 10.99 -6.79
N VAL A 72 -10.52 10.30 -6.52
CA VAL A 72 -9.61 9.80 -7.56
C VAL A 72 -9.50 8.28 -7.54
N ASN A 73 -9.34 7.72 -8.74
CA ASN A 73 -9.08 6.30 -8.97
C ASN A 73 -7.58 6.10 -9.23
N VAL A 74 -6.94 5.15 -8.54
CA VAL A 74 -5.49 4.94 -8.58
C VAL A 74 -5.14 3.49 -8.99
N LEU A 75 -4.31 3.33 -10.01
CA LEU A 75 -3.82 2.04 -10.49
C LEU A 75 -2.31 1.91 -10.30
N PHE A 76 -1.87 0.91 -9.54
CA PHE A 76 -0.45 0.59 -9.36
C PHE A 76 0.02 -0.40 -10.41
N VAL A 77 1.17 -0.16 -11.06
CA VAL A 77 1.59 -0.98 -12.21
C VAL A 77 3.05 -1.43 -12.11
N CYS A 78 3.27 -2.75 -12.16
CA CYS A 78 4.60 -3.35 -12.32
C CYS A 78 4.67 -4.23 -13.58
N LEU A 79 5.68 -5.10 -13.71
CA LEU A 79 5.78 -6.01 -14.86
C LEU A 79 4.77 -7.16 -14.78
N GLY A 80 4.85 -7.96 -13.70
CA GLY A 80 4.13 -9.23 -13.57
C GLY A 80 2.84 -9.18 -12.75
N ASN A 81 2.59 -8.08 -12.03
CA ASN A 81 1.47 -7.91 -11.10
C ASN A 81 1.35 -8.96 -9.98
N ILE A 82 2.48 -9.49 -9.52
CA ILE A 82 2.52 -10.43 -8.39
C ILE A 82 3.36 -9.94 -7.20
N CYS A 83 4.36 -9.09 -7.41
CA CYS A 83 5.25 -8.63 -6.34
C CYS A 83 4.96 -7.18 -5.91
N ARG A 84 5.44 -6.21 -6.70
CA ARG A 84 5.50 -4.78 -6.35
C ARG A 84 4.15 -4.07 -6.37
N SER A 85 3.41 -4.16 -7.49
CA SER A 85 2.12 -3.45 -7.60
C SER A 85 1.05 -4.00 -6.67
N PRO A 86 0.94 -5.32 -6.40
CA PRO A 86 0.04 -5.81 -5.34
C PRO A 86 0.44 -5.34 -3.95
N MET A 87 1.75 -5.26 -3.66
CA MET A 87 2.22 -4.72 -2.38
C MET A 87 1.86 -3.24 -2.22
N ALA A 88 2.05 -2.44 -3.27
CA ALA A 88 1.66 -1.04 -3.28
C ALA A 88 0.15 -0.85 -3.10
N GLU A 89 -0.67 -1.65 -3.78
CA GLU A 89 -2.13 -1.64 -3.64
C GLU A 89 -2.58 -1.97 -2.22
N GLY A 90 -2.08 -3.09 -1.65
CA GLY A 90 -2.41 -3.51 -0.29
C GLY A 90 -1.99 -2.47 0.76
N VAL A 91 -0.81 -1.89 0.60
CA VAL A 91 -0.33 -0.80 1.46
C VAL A 91 -1.18 0.46 1.30
N PHE A 92 -1.46 0.88 0.07
CA PHE A 92 -2.19 2.11 -0.19
C PHE A 92 -3.64 2.01 0.29
N ARG A 93 -4.31 0.85 0.12
CA ARG A 93 -5.63 0.58 0.70
C ARG A 93 -5.66 0.77 2.21
N ASN A 94 -4.60 0.35 2.90
CA ASN A 94 -4.47 0.54 4.34
C ASN A 94 -4.21 2.01 4.71
N VAL A 95 -3.29 2.68 4.00
CA VAL A 95 -2.95 4.10 4.21
C VAL A 95 -4.14 5.02 3.94
N ALA A 96 -4.88 4.77 2.86
CA ALA A 96 -6.00 5.59 2.41
C ALA A 96 -7.36 5.09 2.92
N SER A 97 -7.39 4.21 3.93
CA SER A 97 -8.61 3.59 4.42
C SER A 97 -9.65 4.64 4.82
N SER A 98 -10.81 4.63 4.17
CA SER A 98 -11.90 5.60 4.34
C SER A 98 -11.51 7.07 4.04
N HIS A 99 -10.45 7.30 3.27
CA HIS A 99 -10.05 8.66 2.89
C HIS A 99 -11.02 9.25 1.85
N PRO A 100 -11.59 10.45 2.08
CA PRO A 100 -12.67 10.99 1.24
C PRO A 100 -12.24 11.37 -0.18
N LEU A 101 -10.92 11.41 -0.46
CA LEU A 101 -10.38 11.72 -1.79
C LEU A 101 -10.14 10.47 -2.66
N ILE A 102 -10.29 9.25 -2.13
CA ILE A 102 -10.03 8.02 -2.88
C ILE A 102 -11.34 7.29 -3.15
N SER A 103 -11.55 6.90 -4.41
CA SER A 103 -12.71 6.10 -4.84
C SER A 103 -12.27 4.66 -5.08
N GLU A 104 -11.42 4.43 -6.09
CA GLU A 104 -10.99 3.10 -6.50
C GLU A 104 -9.47 2.93 -6.38
N ILE A 105 -9.04 1.75 -5.92
CA ILE A 105 -7.63 1.37 -5.82
C ILE A 105 -7.48 -0.05 -6.39
N ASP A 106 -6.62 -0.20 -7.39
CA ASP A 106 -6.34 -1.49 -8.02
C ASP A 106 -4.85 -1.61 -8.41
N SER A 107 -4.44 -2.78 -8.89
CA SER A 107 -3.13 -3.00 -9.51
C SER A 107 -3.17 -3.86 -10.77
N ALA A 108 -2.18 -3.63 -11.64
CA ALA A 108 -2.03 -4.36 -12.90
C ALA A 108 -0.55 -4.57 -13.26
N GLY A 109 -0.32 -5.30 -14.37
CA GLY A 109 0.99 -5.62 -14.92
C GLY A 109 1.11 -5.24 -16.39
N THR A 110 2.29 -4.79 -16.83
CA THR A 110 2.54 -4.49 -18.26
C THR A 110 2.68 -5.76 -19.10
N GLY A 111 3.27 -6.82 -18.54
CA GLY A 111 3.50 -8.09 -19.24
C GLY A 111 2.36 -9.11 -19.09
N ALA A 112 1.77 -9.19 -17.89
CA ALA A 112 0.71 -10.14 -17.50
C ALA A 112 1.05 -11.63 -17.68
N TYR A 113 2.31 -12.00 -17.47
CA TYR A 113 2.75 -13.40 -17.48
C TYR A 113 2.04 -14.27 -16.43
N HIS A 114 1.51 -13.64 -15.38
CA HIS A 114 0.87 -14.30 -14.24
C HIS A 114 -0.64 -14.05 -14.18
N ALA A 115 -1.29 -13.72 -15.30
CA ALA A 115 -2.70 -13.35 -15.29
C ALA A 115 -3.58 -14.43 -14.62
N GLY A 116 -4.39 -14.02 -13.63
CA GLY A 116 -5.23 -14.90 -12.81
C GLY A 116 -4.54 -15.48 -11.57
N GLU A 117 -3.21 -15.38 -11.44
CA GLU A 117 -2.49 -15.90 -10.28
C GLU A 117 -2.61 -14.96 -9.08
N SER A 118 -2.52 -15.53 -7.86
CA SER A 118 -2.41 -14.73 -6.63
C SER A 118 -1.08 -13.99 -6.56
N PRO A 119 -0.98 -12.89 -5.78
CA PRO A 119 0.30 -12.26 -5.50
C PRO A 119 1.34 -13.24 -4.94
N ASP A 120 2.61 -12.91 -5.15
CA ASP A 120 3.74 -13.70 -4.66
C ASP A 120 3.59 -13.94 -3.14
N SER A 121 3.82 -15.18 -2.71
CA SER A 121 3.62 -15.58 -1.32
C SER A 121 4.47 -14.77 -0.34
N ARG A 122 5.63 -14.25 -0.78
CA ARG A 122 6.51 -13.36 0.00
C ARG A 122 5.93 -11.95 0.12
N THR A 123 5.28 -11.44 -0.94
CA THR A 123 4.49 -10.20 -0.86
C THR A 123 3.36 -10.36 0.14
N MET A 124 2.57 -11.43 0.02
CA MET A 124 1.46 -11.70 0.94
C MET A 124 1.92 -11.90 2.39
N SER A 125 3.04 -12.59 2.60
CA SER A 125 3.64 -12.77 3.92
C SER A 125 4.08 -11.43 4.52
N THR A 126 4.68 -10.56 3.71
CA THR A 126 5.12 -9.23 4.15
C THR A 126 3.94 -8.34 4.52
N LEU A 127 2.90 -8.29 3.69
CA LEU A 127 1.66 -7.56 4.00
C LEU A 127 1.05 -8.03 5.32
N ARG A 128 0.96 -9.35 5.55
CA ARG A 128 0.45 -9.92 6.80
C ARG A 128 1.29 -9.54 8.02
N ARG A 129 2.62 -9.54 7.91
CA ARG A 129 3.52 -9.10 9.00
C ARG A 129 3.26 -7.64 9.41
N HIS A 130 2.75 -6.83 8.49
CA HIS A 130 2.38 -5.43 8.72
C HIS A 130 0.87 -5.21 8.89
N ASN A 131 0.14 -6.25 9.29
CA ASN A 131 -1.31 -6.21 9.59
C ASN A 131 -2.23 -5.89 8.40
N VAL A 132 -1.74 -6.04 7.17
CA VAL A 132 -2.59 -6.01 5.96
C VAL A 132 -3.01 -7.46 5.66
N THR A 133 -4.08 -7.91 6.33
CA THR A 133 -4.53 -9.32 6.28
C THR A 133 -5.69 -9.57 5.33
N ASN A 134 -6.49 -8.55 5.02
CA ASN A 134 -7.70 -8.66 4.19
C ASN A 134 -7.42 -8.18 2.75
N TYR A 135 -6.32 -8.66 2.16
CA TYR A 135 -5.94 -8.33 0.80
C TYR A 135 -6.02 -9.57 -0.07
N GLU A 136 -6.84 -9.50 -1.10
CA GLU A 136 -6.97 -10.51 -2.14
C GLU A 136 -6.84 -9.81 -3.49
N HIS A 137 -6.13 -10.46 -4.41
CA HIS A 137 -5.92 -9.95 -5.75
C HIS A 137 -5.69 -11.11 -6.71
N ALA A 138 -6.05 -10.91 -7.97
CA ALA A 138 -5.68 -11.80 -9.06
C ALA A 138 -4.93 -10.96 -10.09
N ALA A 139 -3.70 -11.37 -10.40
CA ALA A 139 -2.86 -10.63 -11.30
C ALA A 139 -3.55 -10.42 -12.66
N ARG A 140 -3.44 -9.21 -13.22
CA ARG A 140 -4.09 -8.86 -14.49
C ARG A 140 -3.19 -7.98 -15.36
N LYS A 141 -3.50 -7.94 -16.65
CA LYS A 141 -2.84 -7.02 -17.59
C LYS A 141 -3.45 -5.63 -17.50
N VAL A 142 -2.62 -4.61 -17.62
CA VAL A 142 -3.09 -3.26 -17.92
C VAL A 142 -3.71 -3.23 -19.31
N THR A 143 -4.84 -2.54 -19.43
CA THR A 143 -5.64 -2.41 -20.64
C THR A 143 -5.70 -0.96 -21.06
N LYS A 144 -6.17 -0.68 -22.29
CA LYS A 144 -6.42 0.70 -22.74
C LYS A 144 -7.54 1.38 -21.95
N GLN A 145 -8.51 0.59 -21.46
CA GLN A 145 -9.64 1.09 -20.70
C GLN A 145 -9.20 1.61 -19.31
N ASP A 146 -8.17 1.01 -18.72
CA ASP A 146 -7.58 1.49 -17.45
C ASP A 146 -7.14 2.97 -17.55
N PHE A 147 -6.67 3.42 -18.72
CA PHE A 147 -6.27 4.82 -18.91
C PHE A 147 -7.47 5.79 -18.96
N LEU A 148 -8.69 5.30 -19.09
CA LEU A 148 -9.91 6.09 -19.11
C LEU A 148 -10.63 6.03 -17.75
N ASP A 149 -10.56 4.89 -17.08
CA ASP A 149 -11.24 4.63 -15.81
C ASP A 149 -10.48 5.21 -14.61
N PHE A 150 -9.14 5.20 -14.67
CA PHE A 150 -8.28 5.68 -13.59
C PHE A 150 -7.82 7.12 -13.81
N ASP A 151 -7.56 7.83 -12.70
CA ASP A 151 -6.96 9.16 -12.72
C ASP A 151 -5.44 9.11 -12.74
N TYR A 152 -4.87 8.13 -12.02
CA TYR A 152 -3.43 7.96 -11.89
C TYR A 152 -3.03 6.51 -12.17
N LEU A 153 -2.06 6.35 -13.06
CA LEU A 153 -1.35 5.10 -13.31
C LEU A 153 0.09 5.23 -12.81
N LEU A 154 0.41 4.53 -11.71
CA LEU A 154 1.64 4.69 -10.96
C LEU A 154 2.58 3.51 -11.22
N ALA A 155 3.61 3.76 -12.03
CA ALA A 155 4.63 2.79 -12.42
C ALA A 155 5.61 2.52 -11.28
N MET A 156 6.02 1.26 -11.12
CA MET A 156 7.02 0.87 -10.12
C MET A 156 8.46 1.21 -10.55
N ASP A 157 8.78 1.08 -11.83
CA ASP A 157 10.12 1.39 -12.35
C ASP A 157 10.06 2.12 -13.71
N LYS A 158 11.23 2.45 -14.25
CA LYS A 158 11.37 3.19 -15.53
C LYS A 158 10.94 2.37 -16.75
N HIS A 159 11.04 1.04 -16.70
CA HIS A 159 10.56 0.18 -17.79
C HIS A 159 9.03 0.16 -17.81
N ASN A 160 8.40 -0.02 -16.65
CA ASN A 160 6.95 0.05 -16.52
C ASN A 160 6.43 1.43 -16.92
N LEU A 161 7.12 2.49 -16.51
CA LEU A 161 6.76 3.86 -16.89
C LEU A 161 6.78 4.04 -18.41
N ARG A 162 7.85 3.59 -19.08
CA ARG A 162 7.97 3.67 -20.54
C ARG A 162 6.84 2.90 -21.23
N ASP A 163 6.59 1.66 -20.83
CA ASP A 163 5.51 0.84 -21.39
C ASP A 163 4.15 1.54 -21.27
N LEU A 164 3.86 2.12 -20.11
CA LEU A 164 2.61 2.83 -19.87
C LEU A 164 2.49 4.12 -20.69
N LEU A 165 3.58 4.88 -20.85
CA LEU A 165 3.59 6.08 -21.69
C LEU A 165 3.35 5.74 -23.16
N ASP A 166 3.93 4.65 -23.65
CA ASP A 166 3.72 4.16 -25.02
C ASP A 166 2.25 3.76 -25.25
N VAL A 167 1.63 3.05 -24.29
CA VAL A 167 0.20 2.71 -24.36
C VAL A 167 -0.68 3.95 -24.25
N ARG A 168 -0.35 4.89 -23.35
CA ARG A 168 -1.08 6.15 -23.18
C ARG A 168 -1.11 6.96 -24.48
N GLU A 169 0.00 7.05 -25.18
CA GLU A 169 0.06 7.74 -26.47
C GLU A 169 -0.86 7.05 -27.50
N SER A 170 -0.89 5.71 -27.54
CA SER A 170 -1.83 4.97 -28.39
C SER A 170 -3.30 5.29 -28.05
N VAL A 171 -3.64 5.43 -26.76
CA VAL A 171 -4.99 5.81 -26.31
C VAL A 171 -5.34 7.22 -26.80
N LEU A 172 -4.45 8.20 -26.58
CA LEU A 172 -4.66 9.59 -27.01
C LEU A 172 -4.84 9.71 -28.54
N VAL A 173 -4.01 9.01 -29.31
CA VAL A 173 -4.14 8.97 -30.79
C VAL A 173 -5.49 8.37 -31.20
N SER A 174 -5.95 7.32 -30.52
CA SER A 174 -7.23 6.67 -30.83
C SER A 174 -8.43 7.57 -30.53
N MET A 175 -8.36 8.36 -29.45
CA MET A 175 -9.40 9.35 -29.11
C MET A 175 -9.46 10.49 -30.13
N ASN A 176 -8.31 11.00 -30.56
CA ASN A 176 -8.25 12.09 -31.55
C ASN A 176 -8.74 11.66 -32.94
N LYS A 177 -8.56 10.40 -33.34
CA LYS A 177 -9.11 9.86 -34.60
C LYS A 177 -10.63 9.69 -34.57
N SER A 178 -11.21 9.55 -33.38
CA SER A 178 -12.65 9.32 -33.18
C SER A 178 -13.43 10.62 -32.99
N ALA A 179 -12.74 11.76 -32.83
CA ALA A 179 -13.36 13.07 -32.76
C ALA A 179 -13.87 13.51 -34.15
N PRO A 180 -15.14 13.92 -34.29
CA PRO A 180 -15.65 14.44 -35.56
C PRO A 180 -14.84 15.67 -35.96
N ALA A 181 -14.54 15.80 -37.26
CA ALA A 181 -13.76 16.90 -37.82
C ALA A 181 -14.46 18.25 -37.57
N SER A 182 -14.20 18.89 -36.43
CA SER A 182 -14.68 20.22 -36.12
C SER A 182 -13.65 21.26 -36.59
N ARG A 183 -14.15 22.25 -37.33
CA ARG A 183 -13.35 23.30 -37.98
C ARG A 183 -12.81 24.26 -36.91
N GLY A 184 -11.48 24.40 -36.93
CA GLY A 184 -10.60 25.47 -36.44
C GLY A 184 -11.06 26.45 -35.35
N THR A 185 -10.20 26.63 -34.34
CA THR A 185 -9.65 27.94 -33.92
C THR A 185 -8.35 27.70 -33.16
N LYS A 186 -7.27 28.42 -33.53
CA LYS A 186 -5.93 28.33 -32.91
C LYS A 186 -5.95 28.95 -31.50
N GLY A 187 -5.68 28.15 -30.48
CA GLY A 187 -5.36 28.60 -29.12
C GLY A 187 -4.20 27.77 -28.54
N THR A 188 -3.30 28.41 -27.80
CA THR A 188 -2.03 27.86 -27.30
C THR A 188 -2.23 26.71 -26.30
N ARG A 189 -1.58 25.56 -26.59
CA ARG A 189 -1.75 24.24 -25.94
C ARG A 189 -1.30 24.11 -24.47
N ALA A 190 -0.56 25.08 -23.93
CA ALA A 190 0.08 24.93 -22.62
C ALA A 190 -0.78 25.37 -21.43
N ALA A 191 -1.78 26.23 -21.63
CA ALA A 191 -2.64 26.74 -20.56
C ALA A 191 -3.96 25.96 -20.39
N THR A 192 -4.31 25.11 -21.36
CA THR A 192 -5.62 24.44 -21.39
C THR A 192 -5.68 23.18 -20.53
N ALA A 193 -4.58 22.42 -20.40
CA ALA A 193 -4.59 21.16 -19.64
C ALA A 193 -4.83 21.35 -18.13
N ALA A 194 -4.31 22.43 -17.54
CA ALA A 194 -4.50 22.75 -16.12
C ALA A 194 -5.87 23.39 -15.82
N SER A 195 -6.46 24.10 -16.79
CA SER A 195 -7.76 24.77 -16.65
C SER A 195 -8.96 23.82 -16.87
N LEU A 196 -8.83 22.79 -17.71
CA LEU A 196 -9.90 21.83 -18.00
C LEU A 196 -10.17 20.84 -16.85
N ALA A 197 -9.24 20.70 -15.90
CA ALA A 197 -9.43 19.88 -14.70
C ALA A 197 -10.32 20.56 -13.63
N ALA A 198 -10.61 21.85 -13.77
CA ALA A 198 -11.32 22.66 -12.77
C ALA A 198 -12.80 22.96 -13.11
N SER A 199 -13.30 22.49 -14.25
CA SER A 199 -14.70 22.66 -14.67
C SER A 199 -15.36 21.29 -14.86
N GLY A 200 -16.43 21.01 -14.10
CA GLY A 200 -17.19 19.76 -14.10
C GLY A 200 -17.96 19.43 -15.38
N GLU A 201 -17.35 19.59 -16.55
CA GLU A 201 -17.81 18.97 -17.79
C GLU A 201 -16.98 17.71 -18.06
N ALA A 202 -17.67 16.58 -18.22
CA ALA A 202 -17.09 15.28 -18.52
C ALA A 202 -16.53 15.24 -19.97
N GLY A 203 -15.47 15.99 -20.22
CA GLY A 203 -14.53 15.68 -21.28
C GLY A 203 -13.89 14.33 -20.98
N ALA A 204 -13.70 13.49 -22.00
CA ALA A 204 -13.02 12.21 -21.83
C ALA A 204 -11.60 12.44 -21.30
N LYS A 205 -11.38 12.11 -20.02
CA LYS A 205 -10.08 12.22 -19.35
C LYS A 205 -9.19 11.03 -19.74
N VAL A 206 -7.88 11.24 -19.69
CA VAL A 206 -6.88 10.17 -19.81
C VAL A 206 -5.97 10.26 -18.60
N ALA A 207 -5.74 9.13 -17.94
CA ALA A 207 -4.95 9.03 -16.73
C ALA A 207 -3.59 9.73 -16.83
N GLU A 208 -3.17 10.32 -15.71
CA GLU A 208 -1.80 10.77 -15.52
C GLU A 208 -0.92 9.56 -15.22
N VAL A 209 0.15 9.39 -16.00
CA VAL A 209 1.11 8.29 -15.86
C VAL A 209 2.39 8.84 -15.26
N ARG A 210 2.79 8.31 -14.09
CA ARG A 210 4.01 8.72 -13.38
C ARG A 210 4.72 7.55 -12.75
N LEU A 211 5.98 7.74 -12.37
CA LEU A 211 6.66 6.82 -11.47
C LEU A 211 6.08 7.02 -10.06
N PHE A 212 5.87 5.96 -9.30
CA PHE A 212 5.31 6.08 -7.97
C PHE A 212 6.19 6.93 -7.03
N GLY A 213 7.51 6.82 -7.18
CA GLY A 213 8.46 7.67 -6.45
C GLY A 213 8.58 9.11 -6.97
N ASP A 214 7.80 9.54 -7.98
CA ASP A 214 7.73 10.96 -8.37
C ASP A 214 7.04 11.83 -7.30
N PHE A 215 6.32 11.22 -6.35
CA PHE A 215 5.73 11.92 -5.20
C PHE A 215 6.71 11.92 -4.03
N GLY A 216 7.39 13.05 -3.86
CA GLY A 216 8.35 13.28 -2.78
C GLY A 216 7.71 13.61 -1.44
N ALA A 217 8.54 13.69 -0.39
CA ALA A 217 8.09 13.94 0.97
C ALA A 217 7.19 15.19 1.08
N GLY A 218 6.10 15.08 1.84
CA GLY A 218 5.12 16.15 1.98
C GLY A 218 4.36 16.42 0.67
N GLY A 219 4.28 15.49 -0.27
CA GLY A 219 3.54 15.66 -1.52
C GLY A 219 4.19 16.58 -2.54
N VAL A 220 5.50 16.81 -2.44
CA VAL A 220 6.25 17.58 -3.45
C VAL A 220 6.37 16.73 -4.72
N LEU A 221 5.74 17.18 -5.80
CA LEU A 221 5.78 16.48 -7.08
C LEU A 221 7.10 16.73 -7.81
N HIS A 222 7.73 15.67 -8.30
CA HIS A 222 8.94 15.78 -9.10
C HIS A 222 8.65 16.45 -10.46
N GLU A 223 9.45 17.46 -10.85
CA GLU A 223 9.23 18.27 -12.06
C GLU A 223 9.21 17.40 -13.33
N ARG A 224 10.23 16.55 -13.48
CA ARG A 224 10.31 15.59 -14.58
C ARG A 224 9.58 14.30 -14.21
N VAL A 225 8.65 13.86 -15.07
CA VAL A 225 8.03 12.52 -14.99
C VAL A 225 9.10 11.43 -15.05
N GLY A 226 9.05 10.47 -14.14
CA GLY A 226 10.07 9.43 -13.99
C GLY A 226 11.40 9.95 -13.46
N GLY A 227 11.36 11.05 -12.72
CA GLY A 227 12.53 11.63 -12.06
C GLY A 227 12.75 11.16 -10.64
N GLY A 228 11.71 10.62 -10.02
CA GLY A 228 11.74 10.06 -8.68
C GLY A 228 12.48 8.73 -8.54
N GLU A 229 12.41 8.20 -7.32
CA GLU A 229 13.00 6.93 -6.93
C GLU A 229 12.21 5.74 -7.51
N VAL A 230 12.90 4.71 -8.00
CA VAL A 230 12.27 3.50 -8.54
C VAL A 230 12.04 2.46 -7.45
N VAL A 231 10.96 1.72 -7.55
CA VAL A 231 10.69 0.53 -6.75
C VAL A 231 11.41 -0.68 -7.33
N GLN A 232 12.50 -1.08 -6.66
CA GLN A 232 13.34 -2.19 -7.08
C GLN A 232 12.54 -3.50 -7.10
N ASP A 233 12.79 -4.35 -8.09
CA ASP A 233 12.11 -5.64 -8.18
C ASP A 233 12.66 -6.61 -7.11
N PRO A 234 11.85 -6.99 -6.10
CA PRO A 234 12.32 -7.87 -5.04
C PRO A 234 12.40 -9.33 -5.50
N TYR A 235 11.84 -9.68 -6.66
CA TYR A 235 11.74 -11.05 -7.13
C TYR A 235 13.11 -11.74 -7.26
N TYR A 236 14.12 -10.97 -7.67
CA TYR A 236 15.52 -11.40 -7.79
C TYR A 236 16.42 -10.87 -6.66
N GLY A 237 15.82 -10.28 -5.62
CA GLY A 237 16.54 -9.62 -4.52
C GLY A 237 17.04 -10.57 -3.44
N GLY A 238 17.81 -10.02 -2.50
CA GLY A 238 18.26 -10.72 -1.29
C GLY A 238 17.14 -10.96 -0.28
N VAL A 239 17.48 -11.58 0.87
CA VAL A 239 16.52 -12.01 1.90
C VAL A 239 15.57 -10.91 2.41
N ASN A 240 15.95 -9.64 2.30
CA ASN A 240 15.18 -8.49 2.78
C ASN A 240 14.48 -7.70 1.67
N GLY A 241 14.59 -8.09 0.40
CA GLY A 241 14.10 -7.27 -0.72
C GLY A 241 12.61 -6.92 -0.63
N PHE A 242 11.78 -7.85 -0.16
CA PHE A 242 10.34 -7.59 0.02
C PHE A 242 10.05 -6.60 1.15
N GLU A 243 10.84 -6.60 2.22
CA GLU A 243 10.68 -5.64 3.31
C GLU A 243 11.13 -4.24 2.89
N GLU A 244 12.23 -4.14 2.14
CA GLU A 244 12.71 -2.86 1.60
C GLU A 244 11.68 -2.24 0.66
N VAL A 245 11.10 -3.04 -0.23
CA VAL A 245 10.00 -2.62 -1.11
C VAL A 245 8.78 -2.19 -0.30
N TYR A 246 8.41 -2.94 0.74
CA TYR A 246 7.30 -2.57 1.62
C TYR A 246 7.50 -1.18 2.22
N GLN A 247 8.66 -0.94 2.83
CA GLN A 247 8.96 0.36 3.44
C GLN A 247 8.95 1.48 2.38
N GLN A 248 9.45 1.22 1.19
CA GLN A 248 9.45 2.17 0.10
C GLN A 248 8.02 2.52 -0.37
N VAL A 249 7.16 1.52 -0.61
CA VAL A 249 5.77 1.77 -1.03
C VAL A 249 4.95 2.44 0.07
N VAL A 250 5.24 2.20 1.35
CA VAL A 250 4.62 2.96 2.47
C VAL A 250 4.99 4.44 2.40
N ARG A 251 6.27 4.77 2.17
CA ARG A 251 6.71 6.16 2.02
C ARG A 251 6.01 6.84 0.85
N PHE A 252 6.04 6.21 -0.34
CA PHE A 252 5.43 6.78 -1.54
C PHE A 252 3.91 6.90 -1.41
N SER A 253 3.24 5.95 -0.74
CA SER A 253 1.81 6.01 -0.46
C SER A 253 1.44 7.25 0.36
N LYS A 254 2.22 7.54 1.42
CA LYS A 254 2.03 8.73 2.26
C LYS A 254 2.29 10.01 1.48
N SER A 255 3.41 10.08 0.77
CA SER A 255 3.73 11.23 -0.09
C SER A 255 2.66 11.50 -1.14
N PHE A 256 2.09 10.46 -1.75
CA PHE A 256 1.03 10.59 -2.73
C PHE A 256 -0.28 11.07 -2.09
N MET A 257 -0.61 10.60 -0.88
CA MET A 257 -1.75 11.13 -0.13
C MET A 257 -1.57 12.62 0.20
N ASP A 258 -0.40 13.02 0.70
CA ASP A 258 -0.08 14.43 0.98
C ASP A 258 -0.24 15.29 -0.29
N TYR A 259 0.15 14.77 -1.45
CA TYR A 259 -0.01 15.45 -2.73
C TYR A 259 -1.50 15.64 -3.11
N LEU A 260 -2.32 14.60 -2.94
CA LEU A 260 -3.76 14.69 -3.23
C LEU A 260 -4.46 15.68 -2.29
N GLU A 261 -4.13 15.66 -1.00
CA GLU A 261 -4.67 16.60 -0.02
C GLU A 261 -4.30 18.06 -0.36
N LYS A 262 -3.06 18.30 -0.75
CA LYS A 262 -2.60 19.65 -1.14
C LYS A 262 -3.27 20.17 -2.40
N THR A 263 -3.40 19.31 -3.42
CA THR A 263 -3.98 19.70 -4.71
C THR A 263 -5.49 19.88 -4.66
N GLN A 264 -6.19 19.15 -3.79
CA GLN A 264 -7.64 19.30 -3.61
C GLN A 264 -8.00 20.34 -2.54
N GLY A 265 -7.12 20.60 -1.56
CA GLY A 265 -7.32 21.63 -0.54
C GLY A 265 -7.14 23.06 -1.04
N SER A 266 -6.24 23.29 -2.00
CA SER A 266 -5.99 24.63 -2.57
C SER A 266 -7.11 25.16 -3.48
N GLY A 267 -8.10 24.33 -3.84
CA GLY A 267 -9.27 24.73 -4.62
C GLY A 267 -10.44 25.28 -3.80
N SER A 268 -10.35 25.29 -2.47
CA SER A 268 -11.45 25.70 -1.56
C SER A 268 -11.26 27.09 -0.94
N GLU A 269 -10.15 27.77 -1.22
CA GLU A 269 -9.90 29.16 -0.81
C GLU A 269 -9.82 30.05 -2.06
N ASN A 270 -10.96 30.48 -2.60
CA ASN A 270 -11.12 31.67 -3.44
C ASN A 270 -12.59 32.06 -3.56
#